data_AF-A0A972JBG6-F1
#
_entry.id   AF-A0A972JBG6-F1
#
_cell.length_a   1.000
_cell.length_b   1.000
_cell.length_c   1.000
_cell.angle_alpha   90.00
_cell.angle_beta   90.00
_cell.angle_gamma   90.00
#
_symmetry.space_group_name_H-M   'P 1'
#
loop_
_entity.id
_entity.type
_entity.pdbx_description
1 polymer ?
#
loop_
_entity_poly.entity_id
_entity_poly.type
_entity_poly.pdbx_seq_one_letter_code
_entity_poly.pdbx_strand_id
1 'polypeptide(L)'
;RNVGEATARDLAHHFGSLDAVLAADLDSLQQVPDVGPVVARSIVEFLNEPHNVEVIEQLRAGGVRWTEGPPSKPASGVLDGKTLVLTGTLPTMTRDEAKAMIEGNGGKVTGSVSKKTDYLVAGADAGSKLAKAETLGVAILDEDGLRGLIAAGVSQNALESVEQDIE
;
A
#
# COMPACT_ATOMS: atom_id res chain seq x y z
N ARG A 1 -11.04 -9.12 -13.86
CA ARG A 1 -10.78 -9.50 -12.44
C ARG A 1 -10.08 -8.31 -11.82
N ASN A 2 -10.78 -7.54 -11.00
CA ASN A 2 -10.43 -6.13 -10.70
C ASN A 2 -9.69 -5.96 -9.36
N VAL A 3 -9.73 -6.99 -8.49
CA VAL A 3 -9.07 -6.99 -7.18
C VAL A 3 -7.91 -7.98 -7.21
N GLY A 4 -6.71 -7.50 -6.89
CA GLY A 4 -5.51 -8.31 -6.70
C GLY A 4 -5.07 -8.36 -5.24
N GLU A 5 -3.95 -9.01 -4.96
CA GLU A 5 -3.41 -9.19 -3.60
C GLU A 5 -3.20 -7.86 -2.86
N ALA A 6 -2.62 -6.85 -3.52
CA ALA A 6 -2.39 -5.53 -2.92
C ALA A 6 -3.70 -4.88 -2.48
N THR A 7 -4.67 -4.77 -3.40
CA THR A 7 -6.00 -4.23 -3.09
C THR A 7 -6.71 -5.01 -1.98
N ALA A 8 -6.58 -6.34 -1.96
CA ALA A 8 -7.15 -7.16 -0.89
C ALA A 8 -6.50 -6.87 0.47
N ARG A 9 -5.19 -6.64 0.51
CA ARG A 9 -4.46 -6.22 1.71
C ARG A 9 -4.92 -4.84 2.18
N ASP A 10 -5.06 -3.89 1.26
CA ASP A 10 -5.50 -2.53 1.59
C ASP A 10 -6.94 -2.52 2.14
N LEU A 11 -7.84 -3.32 1.57
CA LEU A 11 -9.18 -3.55 2.10
C LEU A 11 -9.12 -4.13 3.51
N ALA A 12 -8.30 -5.16 3.75
CA ALA A 12 -8.17 -5.78 5.06
C ALA A 12 -7.63 -4.79 6.12
N HIS A 13 -6.63 -3.98 5.78
CA HIS A 13 -6.12 -2.96 6.69
C HIS A 13 -7.15 -1.87 6.95
N HIS A 14 -7.79 -1.36 5.91
CA HIS A 14 -8.75 -0.26 6.01
C HIS A 14 -9.99 -0.64 6.83
N PHE A 15 -10.55 -1.83 6.64
CA PHE A 15 -11.77 -2.25 7.32
C PHE A 15 -11.52 -3.05 8.61
N GLY A 16 -10.38 -3.72 8.74
CA GLY A 16 -9.99 -4.47 9.96
C GLY A 16 -10.69 -5.81 10.17
N SER A 17 -11.92 -5.97 9.66
CA SER A 17 -12.70 -7.22 9.71
C SER A 17 -13.40 -7.53 8.39
N LEU A 18 -13.68 -8.80 8.13
CA LEU A 18 -14.42 -9.19 6.93
C LEU A 18 -15.86 -8.65 6.98
N ASP A 19 -16.51 -8.70 8.14
CA ASP A 19 -17.89 -8.23 8.29
C ASP A 19 -18.00 -6.72 7.95
N ALA A 20 -16.98 -5.92 8.24
CA ALA A 20 -16.93 -4.51 7.84
C ALA A 20 -16.78 -4.34 6.32
N VAL A 21 -16.00 -5.19 5.64
CA VAL A 21 -15.93 -5.21 4.16
C VAL A 21 -17.27 -5.62 3.55
N LEU A 22 -17.95 -6.62 4.13
CA LEU A 22 -19.26 -7.08 3.67
C LEU A 22 -20.35 -6.01 3.77
N ALA A 23 -20.26 -5.14 4.77
CA ALA A 23 -21.20 -4.05 5.00
C ALA A 23 -20.82 -2.73 4.30
N ALA A 24 -19.65 -2.66 3.65
CA ALA A 24 -19.13 -1.43 3.08
C ALA A 24 -19.95 -0.94 1.87
N ASP A 25 -20.25 0.34 1.84
CA ASP A 25 -20.86 0.99 0.68
C ASP A 25 -19.83 1.47 -0.34
N LEU A 26 -20.32 1.95 -1.49
CA LEU A 26 -19.51 2.45 -2.58
C LEU A 26 -18.55 3.57 -2.17
N ASP A 27 -18.99 4.46 -1.27
CA ASP A 27 -18.21 5.63 -0.85
C ASP A 27 -17.11 5.23 0.13
N SER A 28 -17.40 4.32 1.07
CA SER A 28 -16.44 3.75 2.01
C SER A 28 -15.36 2.95 1.28
N LEU A 29 -15.75 2.12 0.30
CA LEU A 29 -14.79 1.36 -0.50
C LEU A 29 -13.84 2.28 -1.28
N GLN A 30 -14.30 3.43 -1.75
CA GLN A 30 -13.46 4.40 -2.45
C GLN A 30 -12.48 5.16 -1.54
N GLN A 31 -12.61 5.06 -0.21
CA GLN A 31 -11.60 5.59 0.72
C GLN A 31 -10.39 4.65 0.86
N VAL A 32 -10.48 3.43 0.33
CA VAL A 32 -9.37 2.47 0.36
C VAL A 32 -8.35 2.86 -0.72
N PRO A 33 -7.05 2.88 -0.41
CA PRO A 33 -6.00 3.11 -1.40
C PRO A 33 -6.18 2.23 -2.63
N ASP A 34 -5.99 2.82 -3.82
CA ASP A 34 -6.14 2.16 -5.13
C ASP A 34 -7.54 1.61 -5.49
N VAL A 35 -8.55 1.82 -4.65
CA VAL A 35 -9.93 1.44 -4.96
C VAL A 35 -10.66 2.61 -5.62
N GLY A 36 -10.67 2.61 -6.95
CA GLY A 36 -11.48 3.54 -7.74
C GLY A 36 -12.94 3.08 -7.91
N PRO A 37 -13.80 3.92 -8.53
CA PRO A 37 -15.24 3.65 -8.66
C PRO A 37 -15.56 2.34 -9.39
N VAL A 38 -14.71 1.93 -10.35
CA VAL A 38 -14.87 0.66 -11.07
C VAL A 38 -14.65 -0.54 -10.14
N VAL A 39 -13.61 -0.49 -9.31
CA VAL A 39 -13.26 -1.57 -8.38
C VAL A 39 -14.29 -1.63 -7.26
N ALA A 40 -14.63 -0.49 -6.67
CA ALA A 40 -15.64 -0.39 -5.61
C ALA A 40 -16.99 -0.96 -6.08
N ARG A 41 -17.46 -0.59 -7.27
CA ARG A 41 -18.69 -1.15 -7.84
C ARG A 41 -18.60 -2.66 -8.03
N SER A 42 -17.49 -3.17 -8.57
CA SER A 42 -17.31 -4.62 -8.72
C SER A 42 -17.34 -5.39 -7.40
N ILE A 43 -16.83 -4.79 -6.30
CA ILE A 43 -16.90 -5.38 -4.97
C ILE A 43 -18.36 -5.42 -4.49
N VAL A 44 -19.08 -4.29 -4.59
CA VAL A 44 -20.50 -4.22 -4.19
C VAL A 44 -21.37 -5.17 -5.02
N GLU A 45 -21.17 -5.24 -6.33
CA GLU A 45 -21.90 -6.17 -7.21
C GLU A 45 -21.64 -7.63 -6.80
N PHE A 46 -20.37 -8.00 -6.56
CA PHE A 46 -20.01 -9.34 -6.10
C PHE A 46 -20.67 -9.70 -4.77
N LEU A 47 -20.69 -8.77 -3.81
CA LEU A 47 -21.27 -8.98 -2.48
C LEU A 47 -22.80 -8.96 -2.48
N ASN A 48 -23.43 -8.32 -3.47
CA ASN A 48 -24.89 -8.33 -3.63
C ASN A 48 -25.41 -9.65 -4.26
N GLU A 49 -24.55 -10.47 -4.84
CA GLU A 49 -24.93 -11.79 -5.33
C GLU A 49 -25.00 -12.79 -4.16
N PRO A 50 -26.18 -13.34 -3.81
CA PRO A 50 -26.34 -14.15 -2.60
C PRO A 50 -25.44 -15.38 -2.56
N HIS A 51 -25.15 -15.98 -3.72
CA HIS A 51 -24.27 -17.15 -3.78
C HIS A 51 -22.82 -16.83 -3.39
N ASN A 52 -22.35 -15.60 -3.60
CA ASN A 52 -20.98 -15.22 -3.22
C ASN A 52 -20.86 -15.09 -1.71
N VAL A 53 -21.86 -14.47 -1.08
CA VAL A 53 -21.96 -14.41 0.38
C VAL A 53 -22.10 -15.81 0.98
N GLU A 54 -22.90 -16.68 0.37
CA GLU A 54 -23.03 -18.07 0.81
C GLU A 54 -21.70 -18.83 0.77
N VAL A 55 -20.91 -18.67 -0.30
CA VAL A 55 -19.56 -19.27 -0.38
C VAL A 55 -18.64 -18.74 0.72
N ILE A 56 -18.68 -17.45 1.01
CA ILE A 56 -17.90 -16.84 2.10
C ILE A 56 -18.29 -17.46 3.45
N GLU A 57 -19.58 -17.58 3.72
CA GLU A 57 -20.09 -18.18 4.95
C GLU A 57 -19.75 -19.67 5.07
N GLN A 58 -19.81 -20.43 3.97
CA GLN A 58 -19.38 -21.82 3.92
C GLN A 58 -17.88 -21.97 4.23
N LEU A 59 -17.04 -21.05 3.76
CA LEU A 59 -15.60 -21.02 4.09
C LEU A 59 -15.37 -20.72 5.58
N ARG A 60 -16.11 -19.76 6.16
CA ARG A 60 -16.06 -19.47 7.61
C ARG A 60 -16.49 -20.68 8.44
N ALA A 61 -17.59 -21.33 8.05
CA ALA A 61 -18.10 -22.54 8.69
C ALA A 61 -17.14 -23.73 8.55
N GLY A 62 -16.44 -23.82 7.42
CA GLY A 62 -15.39 -24.81 7.14
C GLY A 62 -14.09 -24.60 7.93
N GLY A 63 -14.01 -23.57 8.77
CA GLY A 63 -12.89 -23.34 9.68
C GLY A 63 -11.80 -22.41 9.15
N VAL A 64 -12.02 -21.73 8.02
CA VAL A 64 -11.10 -20.66 7.59
C VAL A 64 -11.14 -19.54 8.64
N ARG A 65 -9.95 -19.12 9.08
CA ARG A 65 -9.74 -18.08 10.10
C ARG A 65 -8.60 -17.18 9.65
N TRP A 66 -8.68 -15.93 10.05
CA TRP A 66 -7.67 -14.90 9.87
C TRP A 66 -7.66 -14.01 11.11
N THR A 67 -6.61 -13.23 11.28
CA THR A 67 -6.55 -12.25 12.36
C THR A 67 -7.38 -11.03 11.96
N GLU A 68 -8.36 -10.69 12.79
CA GLU A 68 -9.10 -9.44 12.68
C GLU A 68 -8.62 -8.45 13.75
N GLY A 69 -8.82 -7.17 13.49
CA GLY A 69 -8.42 -6.10 14.39
C GLY A 69 -9.19 -4.81 14.10
N PRO A 70 -8.93 -3.74 14.87
CA PRO A 70 -9.45 -2.43 14.51
C PRO A 70 -8.94 -2.03 13.11
N PRO A 71 -9.72 -1.22 12.36
CA PRO A 71 -9.23 -0.53 11.18
C PRO A 71 -7.83 0.04 11.43
N SER A 72 -6.84 -0.42 10.68
CA SER A 72 -5.51 0.18 10.70
C SER A 72 -5.54 1.33 9.72
N LYS A 73 -5.19 2.53 10.19
CA LYS A 73 -4.80 3.58 9.25
C LYS A 73 -3.63 3.04 8.41
N PRO A 74 -3.56 3.38 7.11
CA PRO A 74 -2.30 3.22 6.38
C PRO A 74 -1.21 3.86 7.22
N ALA A 75 -0.02 3.25 7.28
CA ALA A 75 1.07 3.82 8.05
C ALA A 75 1.30 5.25 7.56
N SER A 76 0.97 6.26 8.37
CA SER A 76 1.22 7.66 8.02
C SER A 76 2.70 7.92 8.25
N GLY A 77 3.42 8.20 7.18
CA GLY A 77 4.84 8.50 7.22
C GLY A 77 5.23 9.42 6.08
N VAL A 78 6.53 9.69 5.98
CA VAL A 78 7.06 10.62 4.96
C VAL A 78 6.83 10.16 3.52
N LEU A 79 6.49 8.89 3.33
CA LEU A 79 6.17 8.32 2.03
C LEU A 79 4.66 8.20 1.80
N ASP A 80 3.82 8.80 2.64
CA ASP A 80 2.37 8.72 2.49
C ASP A 80 1.90 9.19 1.11
N GLY A 81 1.12 8.34 0.44
CA GLY A 81 0.65 8.54 -0.93
C GLY A 81 1.74 8.49 -2.02
N LYS A 82 3.00 8.21 -1.69
CA LYS A 82 4.11 8.11 -2.66
C LYS A 82 4.16 6.73 -3.30
N THR A 83 4.37 6.69 -4.60
CA THR A 83 4.61 5.45 -5.36
C THR A 83 6.09 5.29 -5.68
N LEU A 84 6.69 4.21 -5.21
CA LEU A 84 8.09 3.87 -5.40
C LEU A 84 8.25 2.64 -6.29
N VAL A 85 9.35 2.55 -7.03
CA VAL A 85 9.74 1.35 -7.79
C VAL A 85 11.11 0.90 -7.33
N LEU A 86 11.25 -0.38 -7.00
CA LEU A 86 12.54 -0.99 -6.66
C LEU A 86 13.17 -1.61 -7.90
N THR A 87 14.44 -1.32 -8.19
CA THR A 87 15.19 -1.96 -9.27
C THR A 87 16.64 -2.25 -8.87
N GLY A 88 17.24 -3.28 -9.47
CA GLY A 88 18.56 -3.75 -9.09
C GLY A 88 18.61 -4.48 -7.75
N THR A 89 19.83 -4.74 -7.28
CA THR A 89 20.13 -5.37 -5.98
C THR A 89 20.59 -4.30 -5.00
N LEU A 90 19.90 -4.20 -3.86
CA LEU A 90 20.28 -3.26 -2.81
C LEU A 90 21.46 -3.84 -2.00
N PRO A 91 22.47 -3.03 -1.63
CA PRO A 91 23.69 -3.51 -1.02
C PRO A 91 23.53 -4.10 0.39
N THR A 92 22.60 -3.60 1.21
CA THR A 92 22.48 -4.02 2.62
C THR A 92 21.12 -4.57 3.02
N MET A 93 20.12 -4.48 2.13
CA MET A 93 18.78 -5.02 2.39
C MET A 93 18.25 -5.85 1.22
N THR A 94 17.40 -6.81 1.54
CA THR A 94 16.63 -7.55 0.55
C THR A 94 15.52 -6.69 -0.03
N ARG A 95 15.01 -7.08 -1.21
CA ARG A 95 13.89 -6.39 -1.85
C ARG A 95 12.63 -6.42 -1.00
N ASP A 96 12.41 -7.48 -0.22
CA ASP A 96 11.25 -7.61 0.66
C ASP A 96 11.38 -6.72 1.91
N GLU A 97 12.57 -6.59 2.48
CA GLU A 97 12.85 -5.63 3.56
C GLU A 97 12.67 -4.19 3.08
N ALA A 98 13.19 -3.85 1.90
CA ALA A 98 13.00 -2.53 1.30
C ALA A 98 11.51 -2.23 1.07
N LYS A 99 10.76 -3.22 0.59
CA LYS A 99 9.31 -3.10 0.39
C LYS A 99 8.59 -2.87 1.71
N ALA A 100 8.88 -3.67 2.74
CA ALA A 100 8.28 -3.52 4.06
C ALA A 100 8.61 -2.17 4.69
N MET A 101 9.84 -1.66 4.49
CA MET A 101 10.25 -0.34 4.96
C MET A 101 9.47 0.78 4.28
N ILE A 102 9.27 0.69 2.96
CA ILE A 102 8.49 1.67 2.21
C ILE A 102 7.02 1.65 2.63
N GLU A 103 6.41 0.46 2.66
CA GLU A 103 5.01 0.26 3.04
C GLU A 103 4.74 0.67 4.50
N GLY A 104 5.68 0.38 5.41
CA GLY A 104 5.62 0.81 6.80
C GLY A 104 5.76 2.32 7.02
N ASN A 105 6.11 3.09 5.99
CA ASN A 105 6.17 4.56 6.03
C ASN A 105 5.12 5.22 5.10
N GLY A 106 4.10 4.47 4.69
CA GLY A 106 2.97 4.97 3.88
C GLY A 106 3.19 4.96 2.38
N GLY A 107 4.36 4.50 1.93
CA GLY A 107 4.69 4.40 0.52
C GLY A 107 4.17 3.12 -0.12
N LYS A 108 3.96 3.16 -1.43
CA LYS A 108 3.52 2.01 -2.22
C LYS A 108 4.62 1.54 -3.15
N VAL A 109 4.95 0.26 -3.15
CA VAL A 109 5.91 -0.31 -4.12
C VAL A 109 5.19 -0.87 -5.34
N THR A 110 5.64 -0.45 -6.54
CA THR A 110 5.15 -0.95 -7.82
C THR A 110 6.27 -1.58 -8.64
N GLY A 111 5.90 -2.48 -9.55
CA GLY A 111 6.87 -3.22 -10.39
C GLY A 111 7.29 -2.48 -11.66
N SER A 112 6.64 -1.38 -12.02
CA SER A 112 6.82 -0.68 -13.29
C SER A 112 6.94 0.82 -13.09
N VAL A 113 7.90 1.43 -13.79
CA VAL A 113 8.08 2.89 -13.80
C VAL A 113 7.03 3.51 -14.71
N SER A 114 6.33 4.52 -14.20
CA SER A 114 5.32 5.31 -14.90
C SER A 114 5.46 6.79 -14.56
N LYS A 115 4.68 7.67 -15.23
CA LYS A 115 4.61 9.10 -14.88
C LYS A 115 4.03 9.37 -13.48
N LYS A 116 3.38 8.37 -12.87
CA LYS A 116 2.83 8.45 -11.50
C LYS A 116 3.82 7.94 -10.45
N THR A 117 4.98 7.46 -10.87
CA THR A 117 6.03 7.01 -9.95
C THR A 117 6.71 8.26 -9.38
N ASP A 118 6.70 8.41 -8.06
CA ASP A 118 7.39 9.50 -7.36
C ASP A 118 8.90 9.24 -7.30
N TYR A 119 9.29 8.01 -6.93
CA TYR A 119 10.69 7.63 -6.78
C TYR A 119 11.03 6.27 -7.41
N LEU A 120 12.21 6.18 -8.04
CA LEU A 120 12.86 4.92 -8.37
C LEU A 120 14.00 4.70 -7.39
N VAL A 121 13.96 3.61 -6.62
CA VAL A 121 15.09 3.18 -5.79
C VAL A 121 15.95 2.22 -6.62
N ALA A 122 17.15 2.66 -6.97
CA ALA A 122 18.10 1.97 -7.83
C ALA A 122 19.25 1.37 -7.01
N GLY A 123 19.32 0.04 -7.00
CA GLY A 123 20.49 -0.70 -6.53
C GLY A 123 21.49 -1.01 -7.66
N ALA A 124 22.44 -1.89 -7.37
CA ALA A 124 23.36 -2.41 -8.37
C ALA A 124 22.58 -3.08 -9.53
N ASP A 125 23.06 -2.89 -10.77
CA ASP A 125 22.44 -3.47 -11.97
C ASP A 125 20.97 -3.03 -12.22
N ALA A 126 20.62 -1.78 -11.88
CA ALA A 126 19.28 -1.21 -12.04
C ALA A 126 18.69 -1.30 -13.48
N GLY A 127 19.54 -1.43 -14.50
CA GLY A 127 19.19 -1.84 -15.85
C GLY A 127 18.15 -0.95 -16.55
N SER A 128 17.23 -1.59 -17.29
CA SER A 128 16.26 -0.93 -18.18
C SER A 128 15.18 -0.09 -17.47
N LYS A 129 14.98 -0.25 -16.15
CA LYS A 129 14.05 0.60 -15.38
C LYS A 129 14.66 1.96 -15.05
N LEU A 130 15.97 2.03 -14.85
CA LEU A 130 16.70 3.28 -14.61
C LEU A 130 16.55 4.22 -15.81
N ALA A 131 16.89 3.74 -17.00
CA ALA A 131 16.77 4.52 -18.24
C ALA A 131 15.33 5.02 -18.49
N LYS A 132 14.32 4.21 -18.13
CA LYS A 132 12.91 4.60 -18.24
C LYS A 132 12.55 5.71 -17.24
N ALA A 133 13.05 5.65 -16.00
CA ALA A 133 12.83 6.69 -15.00
C ALA A 133 13.46 8.02 -15.40
N GLU A 134 14.70 8.00 -15.91
CA GLU A 134 15.40 9.19 -16.42
C GLU A 134 14.59 9.86 -17.54
N THR A 135 14.09 9.07 -18.50
CA THR A 135 13.30 9.57 -19.62
C THR A 135 11.96 10.19 -19.18
N LEU A 136 11.37 9.65 -18.11
CA LEU A 136 10.11 10.14 -17.55
C LEU A 136 10.28 11.27 -16.52
N GLY A 137 11.53 11.62 -16.17
CA GLY A 137 11.84 12.62 -15.15
C GLY A 137 11.46 12.21 -13.73
N VAL A 138 11.43 10.90 -13.45
CA VAL A 138 11.14 10.35 -12.12
C VAL A 138 12.37 10.53 -11.23
N ALA A 139 12.20 10.90 -9.96
CA ALA A 139 13.32 11.07 -9.03
C ALA A 139 13.98 9.72 -8.74
N ILE A 140 15.31 9.66 -8.82
CA ILE A 140 16.09 8.43 -8.61
C ILE A 140 16.81 8.54 -7.28
N LEU A 141 16.66 7.52 -6.44
CA LEU A 141 17.29 7.37 -5.14
C LEU A 141 18.08 6.07 -5.13
N ASP A 142 19.13 5.99 -4.33
CA ASP A 142 19.76 4.71 -3.95
C ASP A 142 19.23 4.24 -2.59
N GLU A 143 19.80 3.16 -2.06
CA GLU A 143 19.39 2.62 -0.75
C GLU A 143 19.56 3.64 0.38
N ASP A 144 20.68 4.37 0.38
CA ASP A 144 20.98 5.38 1.39
C ASP A 144 20.05 6.60 1.26
N GLY A 145 19.71 7.00 0.04
CA GLY A 145 18.72 8.04 -0.24
C GLY A 145 17.33 7.68 0.27
N LEU A 146 16.90 6.41 0.12
CA LEU A 146 15.65 5.92 0.70
C LEU A 146 15.67 6.01 2.23
N ARG A 147 16.75 5.52 2.86
CA ARG A 147 16.93 5.57 4.32
C ARG A 147 16.96 7.01 4.82
N GLY A 148 17.66 7.90 4.12
CA GLY A 148 17.75 9.32 4.44
C GLY A 148 16.41 10.02 4.35
N LEU A 149 15.62 9.74 3.32
CA LEU A 149 14.26 10.27 3.16
C LEU A 149 13.37 9.86 4.34
N ILE A 150 13.42 8.59 4.72
CA ILE A 150 12.67 8.05 5.86
C ILE A 150 13.14 8.68 7.18
N ALA A 151 14.46 8.74 7.43
CA ALA A 151 15.01 9.31 8.66
C ALA A 151 14.74 10.82 8.79
N ALA A 152 14.81 11.58 7.70
CA ALA A 152 14.46 13.00 7.67
C ALA A 152 12.96 13.21 7.97
N GLY A 153 12.12 12.35 7.42
CA GLY A 153 10.68 12.33 7.69
C GLY A 153 10.31 12.03 9.13
N VAL A 154 10.98 11.04 9.75
CA VAL A 154 10.81 10.71 11.17
C VAL A 154 11.18 11.90 12.06
N SER A 155 12.20 12.67 11.68
CA SER A 155 12.62 13.86 12.43
C SER A 155 11.61 15.02 12.35
N GLN A 156 10.78 15.09 11.29
CA GLN A 156 9.71 16.08 11.19
C GLN A 156 8.45 15.62 11.93
N ASN A 157 8.05 14.35 11.78
CA ASN A 157 6.90 13.78 12.49
C ASN A 157 7.08 13.77 14.02
N ALA A 158 8.31 13.59 14.51
CA ALA A 158 8.62 13.63 15.94
C ALA A 158 8.53 15.04 16.57
N LEU A 159 8.55 16.10 15.75
CA LEU A 159 8.36 17.48 16.23
C LEU A 159 6.88 17.85 16.28
N GLU A 160 6.07 17.42 15.31
CA GLU A 160 4.62 17.68 15.28
C GLU A 160 3.83 16.88 16.34
N SER A 161 4.31 15.69 16.72
CA SER A 161 3.66 14.87 17.76
C SER A 161 3.82 15.41 19.19
N VAL A 162 4.75 16.34 19.43
CA VAL A 162 4.93 16.98 20.75
C VAL A 162 3.94 18.15 20.96
N GLU A 163 3.43 18.76 19.88
CA GLU A 163 2.49 19.89 19.98
C GLU A 163 1.02 19.45 20.21
N GLN A 164 0.68 18.18 20.01
CA GLN A 164 -0.69 17.67 20.17
C GLN A 164 -1.04 17.15 21.58
N ASP A 165 -0.07 17.07 22.49
CA ASP A 165 -0.28 16.61 23.88
C ASP A 165 -0.46 17.78 24.89
N ILE A 166 -0.60 19.03 24.41
CA ILE A 166 -0.74 20.23 25.28
C ILE A 166 -2.18 20.77 25.37
N GLU A 167 -3.17 20.21 24.66
CA GLU A 167 -4.57 20.71 24.71
C GLU A 167 -5.56 19.82 25.47
#